data_AF-A0A355A776-F1
#
_entry.id   AF-A0A355A776-F1
#
_cell.length_a   1.000
_cell.length_b   1.000
_cell.length_c   1.000
_cell.angle_alpha   90.00
_cell.angle_beta   90.00
_cell.angle_gamma   90.00
#
_symmetry.space_group_name_H-M   'P 1'
#
loop_
_entity.id
_entity.type
_entity.pdbx_description
1 polymer ?
#
loop_
_entity_poly.entity_id
_entity_poly.type
_entity_poly.pdbx_seq_one_letter_code
_entity_poly.pdbx_strand_id
1 'polypeptide(L)'
;MKEAIKSLLALILLTGFFELLLPEDGLAKYSRMVIGLIVLFSLINLALHLGKDFSPELAMMEPGLYPDTSALVAEGLKLRRAGEDQVEQMVTSVLQEKIERA
;
A
#
# COMPACT_ATOMS: atom_id res chain seq x y z
N MET A 1 -16.41 9.82 5.54
CA MET A 1 -16.99 10.89 4.69
C MET A 1 -17.13 12.24 5.39
N LYS A 2 -17.92 12.37 6.47
CA LYS A 2 -18.13 13.67 7.15
C LYS A 2 -16.82 14.33 7.63
N GLU A 3 -15.87 13.54 8.12
CA GLU A 3 -14.56 14.03 8.56
C GLU A 3 -13.69 14.53 7.41
N ALA A 4 -13.66 13.82 6.28
CA ALA A 4 -12.93 14.25 5.08
C ALA A 4 -13.50 15.58 4.54
N ILE A 5 -14.82 15.72 4.50
CA ILE A 5 -15.50 16.96 4.10
C ILE A 5 -15.19 18.10 5.10
N LYS A 6 -15.17 17.80 6.40
CA LYS A 6 -14.83 18.77 7.44
C LYS A 6 -13.37 19.24 7.34
N SER A 7 -12.42 18.33 7.09
CA SER A 7 -11.02 18.69 6.83
C SER A 7 -10.86 19.50 5.56
N LEU A 8 -11.58 19.17 4.48
CA LEU A 8 -11.55 19.95 3.24
C LEU A 8 -12.09 21.37 3.46
N LEU A 9 -13.20 21.51 4.18
CA LEU A 9 -13.76 22.82 4.56
C LEU A 9 -12.78 23.63 5.41
N ALA A 10 -12.13 22.99 6.39
CA ALA A 10 -11.12 23.64 7.22
C ALA A 10 -9.93 24.14 6.38
N LEU A 11 -9.47 23.33 5.41
CA LEU A 11 -8.39 23.69 4.49
C LEU A 11 -8.77 24.89 3.62
N ILE A 12 -9.98 24.91 3.06
CA ILE A 12 -10.48 26.00 2.21
C ILE A 12 -10.62 27.30 3.02
N LEU A 13 -11.16 27.23 4.24
CA LEU A 13 -11.26 28.36 5.15
C LEU A 13 -9.90 28.92 5.52
N LEU A 14 -8.95 28.05 5.86
CA LEU A 14 -7.58 28.43 6.21
C LEU A 14 -6.87 29.11 5.02
N THR A 15 -7.06 28.58 3.83
CA THR A 15 -6.57 29.13 2.56
C THR A 15 -7.09 30.54 2.33
N GLY A 16 -8.41 30.77 2.49
CA GLY A 16 -9.00 32.10 2.36
C GLY A 16 -8.51 33.08 3.43
N PHE A 17 -8.27 32.61 4.65
CA PHE A 17 -7.65 33.41 5.71
C PHE A 17 -6.21 33.80 5.37
N PHE A 18 -5.41 32.88 4.84
CA PHE A 18 -4.05 33.20 4.39
C PHE A 18 -4.06 34.24 3.27
N GLU A 19 -5.01 34.14 2.34
CA GLU A 19 -5.17 35.13 1.28
C GLU A 19 -5.52 36.53 1.82
N LEU A 20 -6.37 36.62 2.84
CA LEU A 20 -6.74 37.88 3.50
C LEU A 20 -5.61 38.48 4.35
N LEU A 21 -4.74 37.64 4.91
CA LEU A 21 -3.59 38.05 5.71
C LEU A 21 -2.40 38.47 4.83
N LEU A 22 -2.42 38.12 3.55
CA LEU A 22 -1.35 38.45 2.62
C LEU A 22 -1.46 39.92 2.18
N PRO A 23 -0.46 40.76 2.51
CA PRO A 23 -0.43 42.14 2.06
C PRO A 23 -0.34 42.19 0.53
N GLU A 24 -0.93 43.21 -0.11
CA GLU A 24 -1.01 43.36 -1.59
C GLU A 24 0.34 43.59 -2.29
N ASP A 25 1.46 43.39 -1.58
CA ASP A 25 2.82 43.51 -2.07
C ASP A 25 3.08 42.55 -3.25
N GLY A 26 4.16 42.77 -4.00
CA GLY A 26 4.50 41.98 -5.19
C GLY A 26 4.60 40.45 -4.98
N LEU A 27 4.70 39.99 -3.72
CA LEU A 27 4.74 38.57 -3.35
C LEU A 27 3.34 37.92 -3.23
N ALA A 28 2.27 38.70 -3.11
CA ALA A 28 0.90 38.20 -2.98
C ALA A 28 0.47 37.31 -4.15
N LYS A 29 0.94 37.64 -5.36
CA LYS A 29 0.66 36.85 -6.56
C LYS A 29 1.28 35.45 -6.47
N TYR A 30 2.49 35.34 -5.94
CA TYR A 30 3.20 34.07 -5.83
C TYR A 30 2.65 33.22 -4.70
N SER A 31 2.30 33.82 -3.56
CA SER A 31 1.69 33.10 -2.45
C SER A 31 0.29 32.57 -2.82
N ARG A 32 -0.53 33.37 -3.52
CA ARG A 32 -1.84 32.94 -4.03
C ARG A 32 -1.72 31.77 -5.00
N MET A 33 -0.68 31.75 -5.83
CA MET A 33 -0.37 30.64 -6.73
C MET A 33 -0.02 29.36 -5.94
N VAL A 34 0.86 29.45 -4.95
CA VAL A 34 1.27 28.30 -4.12
C VAL A 34 0.10 27.75 -3.31
N ILE A 35 -0.70 28.62 -2.70
CA ILE A 35 -1.91 28.25 -1.96
C ILE A 35 -2.90 27.55 -2.90
N GLY A 36 -3.12 28.08 -4.10
CA GLY A 36 -3.97 27.45 -5.11
C GLY A 36 -3.47 26.06 -5.52
N LEU A 37 -2.14 25.87 -5.65
CA LEU A 37 -1.55 24.55 -5.94
C LEU A 37 -1.77 23.55 -4.80
N ILE A 38 -1.66 23.98 -3.53
CA ILE A 38 -1.91 23.11 -2.37
C ILE A 38 -3.38 22.63 -2.38
N VAL A 39 -4.33 23.55 -2.61
CA VAL A 39 -5.75 23.21 -2.71
C VAL A 39 -6.01 22.26 -3.88
N LEU A 40 -5.42 22.54 -5.06
CA LEU A 40 -5.55 21.68 -6.23
C LEU A 40 -5.02 20.26 -5.96
N PHE A 41 -3.86 20.14 -5.32
CA PHE A 41 -3.28 18.85 -4.95
C PHE A 41 -4.16 18.09 -3.96
N SER A 42 -4.75 18.79 -2.99
CA SER A 42 -5.70 18.20 -2.05
C SER A 42 -6.97 17.69 -2.73
N LEU A 43 -7.48 18.41 -3.74
CA LEU A 43 -8.65 17.98 -4.51
C LEU A 43 -8.32 16.76 -5.38
N ILE A 44 -7.16 16.74 -6.04
CA ILE A 44 -6.69 15.58 -6.80
C ILE A 44 -6.58 14.37 -5.88
N ASN A 45 -5.97 14.53 -4.70
CA ASN A 45 -5.83 13.44 -3.73
C ASN A 45 -7.19 12.90 -3.26
N LEU A 46 -8.17 13.79 -3.02
CA LEU A 46 -9.53 13.41 -2.67
C LEU A 46 -10.22 12.64 -3.80
N ALA A 47 -10.08 13.09 -5.05
CA ALA A 47 -10.64 12.42 -6.22
C ALA A 47 -10.02 11.03 -6.43
N LEU A 48 -8.71 10.90 -6.24
CA LEU A 48 -8.00 9.62 -6.30
C LEU A 48 -8.47 8.66 -5.20
N HIS A 49 -8.65 9.13 -3.96
CA HIS A 49 -9.17 8.31 -2.87
C HIS A 49 -10.62 7.87 -3.11
N LEU A 50 -11.47 8.74 -3.66
CA LEU A 50 -12.84 8.37 -4.07
C LEU A 50 -12.86 7.32 -5.18
N GLY A 51 -11.92 7.37 -6.13
CA GLY A 51 -11.76 6.34 -7.16
C GLY A 51 -11.21 5.02 -6.62
N LYS A 52 -10.42 5.07 -5.53
CA LYS A 52 -9.81 3.91 -4.88
C LYS A 52 -10.84 3.04 -4.15
N ASP A 53 -11.92 3.63 -3.62
CA ASP A 53 -13.05 2.87 -3.07
C ASP A 53 -13.78 2.01 -4.13
N PHE A 54 -13.58 2.30 -5.43
CA PHE A 54 -14.11 1.52 -6.56
C PHE A 54 -13.10 0.55 -7.19
N SER A 55 -11.84 0.55 -6.74
CA SER A 55 -10.79 -0.30 -7.30
C SER A 55 -9.92 -0.87 -6.17
N PRO A 56 -10.23 -2.09 -5.67
CA PRO A 56 -9.68 -2.63 -4.43
C PRO A 56 -8.21 -3.06 -4.51
N GLU A 57 -7.48 -2.73 -5.56
CA GLU A 57 -6.10 -3.23 -5.77
C GLU A 57 -5.02 -2.15 -5.73
N LEU A 58 -5.38 -0.86 -5.73
CA LEU A 58 -4.39 0.22 -5.65
C LEU A 58 -4.38 0.92 -4.29
N ALA A 59 -4.73 0.19 -3.24
CA ALA A 59 -4.46 0.62 -1.89
C ALA A 59 -2.97 0.54 -1.60
N MET A 60 -2.29 1.66 -1.90
CA MET A 60 -0.99 2.06 -1.40
C MET A 60 -0.54 1.23 -0.19
N MET A 61 0.49 0.41 -0.41
CA MET A 61 1.27 -0.21 0.63
C MET A 61 1.67 0.87 1.65
N GLU A 62 1.21 0.73 2.89
CA GLU A 62 1.82 1.47 4.01
C GLU A 62 3.31 1.10 4.07
N PRO A 63 4.23 2.08 4.20
CA PRO A 63 5.63 1.80 4.48
C PRO A 63 5.74 1.34 5.93
N GLY A 64 5.50 0.05 6.19
CA GLY A 64 5.59 -0.53 7.53
C GLY A 64 4.79 -1.81 7.75
N LEU A 65 3.80 -2.10 6.91
CA LEU A 65 3.00 -3.32 7.03
C LEU A 65 3.55 -4.41 6.11
N TYR A 66 4.74 -4.93 6.44
CA TYR A 66 5.15 -6.20 5.87
C TYR A 66 4.16 -7.26 6.37
N PRO A 67 3.50 -8.03 5.49
CA PRO A 67 2.70 -9.17 5.93
C PRO A 67 3.62 -10.09 6.73
N ASP A 68 3.14 -10.58 7.88
CA ASP A 68 3.90 -11.46 8.76
C ASP A 68 4.33 -12.72 7.98
N THR A 69 5.58 -12.70 7.50
CA THR A 69 6.15 -13.76 6.66
C THR A 69 6.47 -15.02 7.45
N SER A 70 6.35 -14.97 8.78
CA SER A 70 6.62 -16.13 9.64
C SER A 70 5.71 -17.32 9.34
N ALA A 71 4.43 -17.05 9.02
CA ALA A 71 3.47 -18.07 8.63
C ALA A 71 3.85 -18.75 7.29
N LEU A 72 4.27 -17.95 6.30
CA LEU A 72 4.70 -18.45 4.99
C LEU A 72 6.00 -19.27 5.09
N VAL A 73 6.94 -18.84 5.93
CA VAL A 73 8.18 -19.59 6.20
C VAL A 73 7.88 -20.91 6.91
N ALA A 74 6.96 -20.90 7.89
CA ALA A 74 6.54 -22.12 8.59
C ALA A 74 5.84 -23.11 7.66
N GLU A 75 5.03 -22.62 6.72
CA GLU A 75 4.39 -23.43 5.69
C GLU A 75 5.41 -24.00 4.70
N GLY A 76 6.37 -23.20 4.24
CA GLY A 76 7.46 -23.65 3.37
C GLY A 76 8.33 -24.74 4.01
N LEU A 77 8.61 -24.62 5.32
CA LEU A 77 9.36 -25.64 6.06
C LEU A 77 8.59 -26.96 6.20
N LYS A 78 7.26 -26.90 6.38
CA LYS A 78 6.41 -28.10 6.42
C LYS A 78 6.39 -28.78 5.04
N LEU A 79 6.25 -28.00 3.97
CA LEU A 79 6.25 -28.53 2.61
C LEU A 79 7.58 -29.20 2.26
N ARG A 80 8.70 -28.61 2.69
CA ARG A 80 10.03 -29.21 2.50
C ARG A 80 10.16 -30.56 3.18
N ARG A 81 9.74 -30.67 4.44
CA ARG A 81 9.78 -31.95 5.17
C ARG A 81 8.87 -33.01 4.55
N ALA A 82 7.66 -32.63 4.16
CA ALA A 82 6.75 -33.55 3.48
C ALA A 82 7.32 -34.03 2.12
N GLY A 83 8.07 -33.18 1.42
CA GLY A 83 8.80 -33.55 0.21
C GLY A 83 9.99 -34.48 0.50
N GLU A 84 10.76 -34.21 1.54
CA GLU A 84 11.89 -35.06 1.99
C GLU A 84 11.39 -36.48 2.32
N ASP A 85 10.29 -36.60 3.09
CA ASP A 85 9.69 -37.89 3.47
C ASP A 85 9.15 -38.67 2.26
N GLN A 86 8.55 -37.98 1.27
CA GLN A 86 8.07 -38.62 0.04
C GLN A 86 9.22 -39.12 -0.84
N VAL A 87 10.31 -38.35 -0.95
CA VAL A 87 11.48 -38.74 -1.73
C VAL A 87 12.16 -39.94 -1.09
N GLU A 88 12.27 -40.00 0.23
CA GLU A 88 12.85 -41.14 0.94
C GLU A 88 12.08 -42.46 0.68
N GLN A 89 10.75 -42.39 0.64
CA GLN A 89 9.90 -43.55 0.29
C GLN A 89 10.07 -43.99 -1.17
N MET A 90 10.17 -43.04 -2.11
CA MET A 90 10.40 -43.35 -3.53
C MET A 90 11.80 -43.90 -3.80
N VAL A 91 12.83 -43.41 -3.09
CA VAL A 91 14.20 -43.92 -3.22
C VAL A 91 14.30 -45.35 -2.68
N THR A 92 13.61 -45.65 -1.57
CA THR A 92 13.62 -46.98 -0.96
C THR A 92 12.92 -48.03 -1.82
N SER A 93 11.79 -47.70 -2.44
CA SER A 93 11.08 -48.62 -3.36
C SER A 93 11.87 -48.88 -4.64
N VAL A 94 12.54 -47.86 -5.19
CA VAL A 94 13.39 -48.02 -6.38
C VAL A 94 14.68 -48.81 -6.07
N LEU A 95 15.23 -48.69 -4.86
CA LEU A 95 16.37 -49.51 -4.44
C LEU A 95 16.00 -51.00 -4.31
N GLN A 96 14.81 -51.31 -3.77
CA GLN A 96 14.32 -52.69 -3.65
C GLN A 96 14.08 -53.32 -5.03
N GLU A 97 13.51 -52.59 -5.98
CA GLU A 97 13.30 -53.08 -7.35
C GLU A 97 14.63 -53.38 -8.08
N LYS A 98 15.71 -52.65 -7.75
CA LYS A 98 17.04 -52.89 -8.31
C LYS A 98 17.78 -54.07 -7.69
N ILE A 99 17.45 -54.46 -6.45
CA ILE A 99 18.03 -55.63 -5.78
C ILE A 99 17.36 -56.93 -6.25
N GLU A 100 16.09 -56.90 -6.66
CA GLU A 100 15.39 -58.07 -7.24
C GLU A 100 15.73 -58.34 -8.71
N ARG A 101 16.37 -57.41 -9.42
CA ARG A 101 16.78 -57.54 -10.83
C ARG A 101 18.29 -57.78 -11.04
N ALA A 102 19.07 -57.95 -9.98
CA ALA A 102 20.50 -58.31 -10.03
C ALA A 102 20.70 -59.78 -9.63
#